data_AF-A0A7V5M4D1-F1
#
_entry.id   AF-A0A7V5M4D1-F1
#
_cell.length_a   1.000
_cell.length_b   1.000
_cell.length_c   1.000
_cell.angle_alpha   90.00
_cell.angle_beta   90.00
_cell.angle_gamma   90.00
#
_symmetry.space_group_name_H-M   'P 1'
#
loop_
_entity.id
_entity.type
_entity.pdbx_description
1 polymer ?
#
loop_
_entity_poly.entity_id
_entity_poly.type
_entity_poly.pdbx_seq_one_letter_code
_entity_poly.pdbx_strand_id
1 'polypeptide(L)'
;MRVSVSDPKVFRGQGLSSSLRPVYRKSCALWIKFAGIFLALSLFSECSNLALVLGTDHELSRNDTLLELTRYSFDRKVKELLSDHPAMLLQVYAPWCGHCRRFEPTLRRISQQLAGGCRDPPTHPCIPVARIDGDREMVLALRLGVWGFPSFYGLRANPDNPNRPVVLFYNGSHDQDALVAFVDRVAKQVPIDAIPDAVRLDGWRHPFGAILRLASAGVLAPYQAAAGLSSLMTRWQFWAVFAVALTGSLLYWRRRRPWMPRQYTRTATMNGHVKKPQ
;
A
#
# COMPACT_ATOMS: atom_id res chain seq x y z
N MET A 1 14.13 -17.90 80.96
CA MET A 1 13.19 -17.23 81.89
C MET A 1 11.90 -16.90 81.18
N ARG A 2 10.80 -17.51 81.67
CA ARG A 2 9.43 -17.00 81.84
C ARG A 2 8.68 -16.32 80.67
N VAL A 3 7.59 -16.95 80.19
CA VAL A 3 6.15 -16.75 80.55
C VAL A 3 5.51 -15.73 79.60
N SER A 4 4.68 -16.12 78.61
CA SER A 4 3.29 -16.61 78.62
C SER A 4 2.25 -15.50 78.41
N VAL A 5 1.22 -15.86 77.61
CA VAL A 5 -0.19 -15.46 77.70
C VAL A 5 -0.55 -14.06 77.16
N SER A 6 -1.18 -14.01 75.98
CA SER A 6 -2.64 -13.92 75.73
C SER A 6 -3.26 -12.61 76.20
N ASP A 7 -3.89 -11.86 75.28
CA ASP A 7 -5.27 -11.43 75.52
C ASP A 7 -6.03 -11.05 74.23
N PRO A 8 -7.23 -11.62 74.02
CA PRO A 8 -8.18 -11.31 72.95
C PRO A 8 -9.40 -10.51 73.47
N LYS A 9 -10.00 -9.62 72.65
CA LYS A 9 -11.39 -9.12 72.79
C LYS A 9 -11.97 -8.93 71.38
N VAL A 10 -12.90 -9.75 70.85
CA VAL A 10 -14.30 -10.00 71.21
C VAL A 10 -15.22 -8.80 70.91
N PHE A 11 -16.04 -8.93 69.85
CA PHE A 11 -17.52 -8.76 69.76
C PHE A 11 -17.91 -8.48 68.29
N ARG A 12 -18.41 -9.47 67.53
CA ARG A 12 -19.82 -9.88 67.36
C ARG A 12 -20.66 -8.83 66.60
N GLY A 13 -21.08 -9.18 65.39
CA GLY A 13 -22.08 -8.45 64.60
C GLY A 13 -22.45 -9.23 63.34
N GLN A 14 -23.61 -9.88 63.37
CA GLN A 14 -24.11 -10.84 62.40
C GLN A 14 -24.76 -10.16 61.18
N GLY A 15 -24.72 -10.86 60.05
CA GLY A 15 -25.87 -11.04 59.17
C GLY A 15 -26.00 -10.07 57.99
N LEU A 16 -25.82 -10.60 56.77
CA LEU A 16 -26.81 -10.44 55.70
C LEU A 16 -26.50 -11.39 54.51
N SER A 17 -27.35 -12.41 54.42
CA SER A 17 -27.86 -13.05 53.20
C SER A 17 -26.89 -13.74 52.22
N SER A 18 -26.79 -15.05 52.39
CA SER A 18 -26.18 -16.04 51.51
C SER A 18 -27.07 -16.43 50.30
N SER A 19 -27.54 -15.47 49.49
CA SER A 19 -28.52 -15.75 48.41
C SER A 19 -28.07 -15.47 46.96
N LEU A 20 -26.92 -14.81 46.71
CA LEU A 20 -26.58 -14.34 45.35
C LEU A 20 -25.50 -15.16 44.59
N ARG A 21 -25.21 -16.40 45.01
CA ARG A 21 -24.11 -17.20 44.41
C ARG A 21 -24.41 -18.04 43.15
N PRO A 22 -25.64 -18.34 42.68
CA PRO A 22 -25.80 -19.21 41.50
C PRO A 22 -25.95 -18.47 40.16
N VAL A 23 -26.23 -17.16 40.13
CA VAL A 23 -26.50 -16.41 38.88
C VAL A 23 -25.22 -15.95 38.18
N TYR A 24 -24.13 -15.71 38.92
CA TYR A 24 -22.91 -15.14 38.35
C TYR A 24 -22.01 -16.17 37.63
N ARG A 25 -22.12 -17.47 37.95
CA ARG A 25 -21.27 -18.53 37.37
C ARG A 25 -21.65 -18.93 35.95
N LYS A 26 -22.93 -18.77 35.57
CA LYS A 26 -23.43 -19.13 34.23
C LYS A 26 -23.10 -18.05 33.18
N SER A 27 -23.01 -16.79 33.57
CA SER A 27 -22.68 -15.68 32.66
C SER A 27 -21.19 -15.69 32.25
N CYS A 28 -20.25 -15.96 33.16
CA CYS A 28 -18.82 -16.01 32.80
C CYS A 28 -18.48 -17.13 31.81
N ALA A 29 -19.11 -18.31 31.93
CA ALA A 29 -18.84 -19.44 31.04
C ALA A 29 -19.32 -19.20 29.60
N LEU A 30 -20.37 -18.39 29.42
CA LEU A 30 -20.89 -18.03 28.11
C LEU A 30 -19.98 -17.01 27.41
N TRP A 31 -19.48 -16.02 28.17
CA TRP A 31 -18.57 -14.99 27.65
C TRP A 31 -17.20 -15.56 27.23
N ILE A 32 -16.66 -16.57 27.94
CA ILE A 32 -15.42 -17.25 27.55
C ILE A 32 -15.60 -18.02 26.22
N LYS A 33 -16.76 -18.64 26.02
CA LYS A 33 -17.08 -19.33 24.76
C LYS A 33 -17.22 -18.35 23.58
N PHE A 34 -17.85 -17.19 23.80
CA PHE A 34 -17.95 -16.15 22.78
C PHE A 34 -16.60 -15.51 22.43
N ALA A 35 -15.73 -15.29 23.42
CA ALA A 35 -14.37 -14.77 23.19
C ALA A 35 -13.50 -15.73 22.36
N GLY A 36 -13.63 -17.05 22.58
CA GLY A 36 -12.90 -18.06 21.80
C GLY A 36 -13.33 -18.13 20.33
N ILE A 37 -14.63 -17.99 20.05
CA ILE A 37 -15.15 -17.96 18.68
C ILE A 37 -14.69 -16.70 17.94
N PHE A 38 -14.63 -15.55 18.65
CA PHE A 38 -14.16 -14.30 18.06
C PHE A 38 -12.66 -14.35 17.72
N LEU A 39 -11.83 -14.96 18.58
CA LEU A 39 -10.40 -15.15 18.31
C LEU A 39 -10.17 -16.10 17.11
N ALA A 40 -10.96 -17.18 17.00
CA ALA A 40 -10.85 -18.13 15.90
C ALA A 40 -11.27 -17.52 14.55
N LEU A 41 -12.30 -16.66 14.54
CA LEU A 41 -12.75 -15.95 13.32
C LEU A 41 -11.75 -14.87 12.87
N SER A 42 -11.09 -14.18 13.81
CA SER A 42 -10.02 -13.23 13.49
C SER A 42 -8.82 -13.93 12.84
N LEU A 43 -8.43 -15.11 13.32
CA LEU A 43 -7.34 -15.90 12.72
C LEU A 43 -7.71 -16.45 11.34
N PHE A 44 -8.98 -16.79 11.08
CA PHE A 44 -9.44 -17.25 9.77
C PHE A 44 -9.46 -16.12 8.72
N SER A 45 -9.76 -14.90 9.15
CA SER A 45 -9.69 -13.69 8.30
C SER A 45 -8.25 -13.38 7.88
N GLU A 46 -7.26 -13.63 8.74
CA GLU A 46 -5.84 -13.43 8.40
C GLU A 46 -5.26 -14.53 7.50
N CYS A 47 -5.69 -15.80 7.64
CA CYS A 47 -5.24 -16.88 6.76
C CYS A 47 -5.74 -16.76 5.31
N SER A 48 -6.89 -16.13 5.11
CA SER A 48 -7.47 -15.91 3.77
C SER A 48 -6.62 -14.97 2.91
N ASN A 49 -5.85 -14.07 3.55
CA ASN A 49 -4.95 -13.15 2.86
C ASN A 49 -3.61 -13.79 2.49
N LEU A 50 -3.22 -14.92 3.10
CA LEU A 50 -1.96 -15.59 2.81
C LEU A 50 -2.05 -16.48 1.56
N ALA A 51 -3.24 -17.02 1.25
CA ALA A 51 -3.46 -17.83 0.04
C ALA A 51 -3.41 -17.00 -1.26
N LEU A 52 -3.59 -15.67 -1.19
CA LEU A 52 -3.46 -14.75 -2.33
C LEU A 52 -2.00 -14.35 -2.63
N VAL A 53 -1.03 -14.81 -1.82
CA VAL A 53 0.40 -14.53 -2.02
C VAL A 53 1.09 -15.61 -2.85
N LEU A 54 0.51 -16.81 -2.97
CA LEU A 54 0.99 -17.83 -3.90
C LEU A 54 0.27 -17.67 -5.24
N GLY A 55 0.66 -16.63 -5.96
CA GLY A 55 0.32 -16.48 -7.37
C GLY A 55 0.66 -17.77 -8.10
N THR A 56 -0.34 -18.32 -8.79
CA THR A 56 -0.12 -19.37 -9.77
C THR A 56 0.66 -18.76 -10.92
N ASP A 57 1.98 -18.95 -10.90
CA ASP A 57 2.84 -18.68 -12.04
C ASP A 57 2.36 -19.54 -13.21
N HIS A 58 1.80 -18.87 -14.22
CA HIS A 58 1.47 -19.50 -15.49
C HIS A 58 2.80 -19.93 -16.13
N GLU A 59 3.07 -21.23 -16.18
CA GLU A 59 4.25 -21.80 -16.83
C GLU A 59 4.35 -21.27 -18.27
N LEU A 60 5.30 -20.37 -18.49
CA LEU A 60 5.85 -20.08 -19.79
C LEU A 60 7.27 -20.66 -19.80
N SER A 61 7.35 -21.85 -20.39
CA SER A 61 8.53 -22.59 -20.86
C SER A 61 9.84 -22.39 -20.08
N ARG A 62 10.15 -23.36 -19.23
CA ARG A 62 11.38 -23.52 -18.43
C ARG A 62 12.71 -23.55 -19.23
N ASN A 63 12.69 -23.46 -20.56
CA ASN A 63 13.86 -23.58 -21.43
C ASN A 63 14.15 -22.32 -22.29
N ASP A 64 13.45 -21.20 -22.06
CA ASP A 64 13.67 -19.99 -22.85
C ASP A 64 14.65 -19.04 -22.14
N THR A 65 15.62 -18.48 -22.87
CA THR A 65 16.52 -17.41 -22.37
C THR A 65 15.80 -16.09 -22.10
N LEU A 66 14.47 -16.07 -22.28
CA LEU A 66 13.61 -14.92 -22.11
C LEU A 66 13.05 -14.87 -20.69
N LEU A 67 13.41 -13.82 -19.96
CA LEU A 67 12.93 -13.62 -18.60
C LEU A 67 11.52 -13.03 -18.60
N GLU A 68 10.60 -13.65 -17.87
CA GLU A 68 9.27 -13.07 -17.65
C GLU A 68 9.24 -12.23 -16.37
N LEU A 69 8.72 -11.02 -16.50
CA LEU A 69 8.58 -10.05 -15.41
C LEU A 69 7.11 -9.76 -15.14
N THR A 70 6.79 -9.71 -13.85
CA THR A 70 5.46 -9.41 -13.31
C THR A 70 5.51 -8.12 -12.50
N ARG A 71 4.38 -7.53 -12.15
CA ARG A 71 4.34 -6.30 -11.33
C ARG A 71 5.05 -6.44 -9.98
N TYR A 72 5.08 -7.65 -9.43
CA TYR A 72 5.68 -7.94 -8.14
C TYR A 72 7.20 -8.17 -8.22
N SER A 73 7.66 -8.72 -9.34
CA SER A 73 9.06 -9.08 -9.54
C SER A 73 9.86 -8.03 -10.29
N PHE A 74 9.18 -7.14 -11.03
CA PHE A 74 9.81 -6.14 -11.91
C PHE A 74 10.89 -5.32 -11.19
N ASP A 75 10.54 -4.60 -10.12
CA ASP A 75 11.49 -3.68 -9.47
C ASP A 75 12.71 -4.41 -8.88
N ARG A 76 12.50 -5.61 -8.33
CA ARG A 76 13.57 -6.42 -7.74
C ARG A 76 14.50 -6.97 -8.83
N LYS A 77 13.94 -7.67 -9.82
CA LYS A 77 14.70 -8.30 -10.90
C LYS A 77 15.41 -7.27 -11.77
N VAL A 78 14.77 -6.14 -12.08
CA VAL A 78 15.42 -5.06 -12.85
C VAL A 78 16.62 -4.52 -12.08
N LYS A 79 16.50 -4.30 -10.77
CA LYS A 79 17.63 -3.84 -9.94
C LYS A 79 18.77 -4.85 -9.90
N GLU A 80 18.45 -6.12 -9.70
CA GLU A 80 19.42 -7.22 -9.71
C GLU A 80 20.15 -7.30 -11.05
N LEU A 81 19.43 -7.39 -12.16
CA LEU A 81 20.02 -7.49 -13.50
C LEU A 81 20.84 -6.29 -13.89
N LEU A 82 20.42 -5.07 -13.54
CA LEU A 82 21.19 -3.85 -13.84
C LEU A 82 22.40 -3.66 -12.91
N SER A 83 22.51 -4.45 -11.84
CA SER A 83 23.72 -4.48 -11.01
C SER A 83 24.81 -5.33 -11.67
N ASP A 84 24.42 -6.43 -12.31
CA ASP A 84 25.34 -7.38 -12.96
C ASP A 84 25.59 -7.07 -14.44
N HIS A 85 24.65 -6.37 -15.09
CA HIS A 85 24.68 -6.08 -16.52
C HIS A 85 24.53 -4.57 -16.81
N PRO A 86 25.20 -4.05 -17.85
CA PRO A 86 25.19 -2.60 -18.14
C PRO A 86 23.82 -2.09 -18.62
N ALA A 87 23.03 -2.96 -19.27
CA ALA A 87 21.72 -2.66 -19.78
C ALA A 87 20.87 -3.93 -19.88
N MET A 88 19.57 -3.76 -20.05
CA MET A 88 18.63 -4.83 -20.36
C MET A 88 17.64 -4.39 -21.45
N LEU A 89 17.20 -5.33 -22.28
CA LEU A 89 16.11 -5.14 -23.24
C LEU A 89 14.81 -5.64 -22.62
N LEU A 90 13.76 -4.84 -22.70
CA LEU A 90 12.43 -5.18 -22.23
C LEU A 90 11.42 -5.09 -23.36
N GLN A 91 10.64 -6.16 -23.55
CA GLN A 91 9.48 -6.16 -24.43
C GLN A 91 8.18 -6.18 -23.62
N VAL A 92 7.23 -5.33 -23.98
CA VAL A 92 5.85 -5.46 -23.52
C VAL A 92 5.00 -6.01 -24.66
N TYR A 93 4.31 -7.14 -24.41
CA TYR A 93 3.52 -7.88 -25.39
C TYR A 93 2.11 -8.16 -24.87
N ALA A 94 1.24 -8.62 -25.75
CA ALA A 94 -0.07 -9.18 -25.38
C ALA A 94 -0.31 -10.49 -26.16
N PRO A 95 -0.88 -11.53 -25.53
CA PRO A 95 -1.03 -12.85 -26.16
C PRO A 95 -1.98 -12.85 -27.36
N TRP A 96 -2.98 -11.97 -27.34
CA TRP A 96 -3.95 -11.81 -28.42
C TRP A 96 -3.41 -11.01 -29.63
N CYS A 97 -2.28 -10.31 -29.49
CA CYS A 97 -1.72 -9.48 -30.55
C CYS A 97 -1.00 -10.30 -31.63
N GLY A 98 -1.50 -10.23 -32.88
CA GLY A 98 -0.91 -10.92 -34.03
C GLY A 98 0.49 -10.43 -34.41
N HIS A 99 0.85 -9.17 -34.12
CA HIS A 99 2.20 -8.66 -34.32
C HIS A 99 3.18 -9.25 -33.31
N CYS A 100 2.79 -9.35 -32.04
CA CYS A 100 3.61 -9.95 -30.98
C CYS A 100 3.91 -11.43 -31.27
N ARG A 101 2.89 -12.22 -31.63
CA ARG A 101 3.07 -13.64 -31.95
C ARG A 101 4.02 -13.88 -33.12
N ARG A 102 3.96 -13.03 -34.15
CA ARG A 102 4.89 -13.10 -35.30
C ARG A 102 6.31 -12.68 -34.92
N PHE A 103 6.46 -11.78 -33.96
CA PHE A 103 7.75 -11.28 -33.52
C PHE A 103 8.45 -12.17 -32.48
N GLU A 104 7.70 -13.00 -31.76
CA GLU A 104 8.24 -13.94 -30.76
C GLU A 104 9.48 -14.74 -31.21
N PRO A 105 9.53 -15.38 -32.40
CA PRO A 105 10.74 -16.05 -32.85
C PRO A 105 11.93 -15.11 -33.06
N THR A 106 11.69 -13.87 -33.53
CA THR A 106 12.73 -12.85 -33.67
C THR A 106 13.27 -12.41 -32.32
N LEU A 107 12.39 -12.23 -31.32
CA LEU A 107 12.80 -11.90 -29.96
C LEU A 107 13.70 -12.98 -29.35
N ARG A 108 13.39 -14.26 -29.58
CA ARG A 108 14.23 -15.38 -29.11
C ARG A 108 15.63 -15.33 -29.73
N ARG A 109 15.73 -15.02 -31.03
CA ARG A 109 17.03 -14.85 -31.69
C ARG A 109 17.82 -13.68 -31.11
N ILE A 110 17.16 -12.54 -30.86
CA ILE A 110 17.78 -11.38 -30.20
C ILE A 110 18.29 -11.79 -28.81
N SER A 111 17.48 -12.49 -28.02
CA SER A 111 17.87 -12.96 -26.69
C SER A 111 19.07 -13.91 -26.73
N GLN A 112 19.09 -14.86 -27.66
CA GLN A 112 20.23 -15.77 -27.83
C GLN A 112 21.49 -15.04 -28.29
N GLN A 113 21.34 -14.05 -29.18
CA GLN A 113 22.45 -13.22 -29.64
C GLN A 113 23.02 -12.43 -28.46
N LEU A 114 22.20 -11.66 -27.74
CA LEU A 114 22.60 -10.83 -26.61
C LEU A 114 23.12 -11.64 -25.39
N ALA A 115 22.62 -12.86 -25.20
CA ALA A 115 23.13 -13.79 -24.21
C ALA A 115 24.48 -14.42 -24.62
N GLY A 116 24.81 -14.40 -25.92
CA GLY A 116 26.11 -14.86 -26.43
C GLY A 116 27.29 -14.06 -25.87
N GLY A 117 27.06 -12.81 -25.46
CA GLY A 117 28.04 -11.98 -24.75
C GLY A 117 28.38 -12.46 -23.34
N CYS A 118 27.54 -13.32 -22.75
CA CYS A 118 27.76 -13.89 -21.42
C CYS A 118 28.61 -15.17 -21.45
N ARG A 119 29.04 -15.62 -22.63
CA ARG A 119 29.90 -16.81 -22.81
C ARG A 119 31.37 -16.41 -22.73
N ASP A 120 32.22 -17.35 -22.31
CA ASP A 120 33.67 -17.18 -22.33
C ASP A 120 34.27 -17.79 -23.62
N PRO A 121 35.04 -17.04 -24.44
CA PRO A 121 35.34 -15.60 -24.34
C PRO A 121 34.16 -14.70 -24.78
N PRO A 122 33.97 -13.52 -24.15
CA PRO A 122 32.85 -12.64 -24.44
C PRO A 122 32.99 -11.99 -25.81
N THR A 123 31.95 -12.09 -26.63
CA THR A 123 31.89 -11.44 -27.96
C THR A 123 31.35 -10.01 -27.91
N HIS A 124 30.51 -9.70 -26.92
CA HIS A 124 29.89 -8.40 -26.69
C HIS A 124 29.36 -8.34 -25.22
N PRO A 125 28.87 -7.20 -24.71
CA PRO A 125 28.35 -7.13 -23.34
C PRO A 125 27.18 -8.08 -23.13
N CYS A 126 27.19 -8.80 -22.00
CA CYS A 126 26.07 -9.65 -21.60
C CYS A 126 24.84 -8.79 -21.31
N ILE A 127 23.78 -8.95 -22.10
CA ILE A 127 22.56 -8.15 -21.98
C ILE A 127 21.33 -9.06 -21.84
N PRO A 128 20.69 -9.09 -20.66
CA PRO A 128 19.48 -9.88 -20.46
C PRO A 128 18.29 -9.28 -21.24
N VAL A 129 17.46 -10.17 -21.77
CA VAL A 129 16.22 -9.84 -22.45
C VAL A 129 15.04 -10.33 -21.63
N ALA A 130 14.15 -9.40 -21.28
CA ALA A 130 12.96 -9.65 -20.51
C ALA A 130 11.69 -9.30 -21.29
N ARG A 131 10.58 -9.91 -20.90
CA ARG A 131 9.26 -9.63 -21.44
C ARG A 131 8.20 -9.52 -20.34
N ILE A 132 7.18 -8.71 -20.60
CA ILE A 132 6.02 -8.49 -19.73
C ILE A 132 4.76 -8.70 -20.56
N ASP A 133 3.82 -9.49 -20.03
CA ASP A 133 2.46 -9.52 -20.52
C ASP A 133 1.73 -8.25 -20.06
N GLY A 134 1.62 -7.27 -20.97
CA GLY A 134 0.98 -5.99 -20.70
C GLY A 134 -0.55 -6.06 -20.59
N ASP A 135 -1.16 -7.16 -21.04
CA ASP A 135 -2.60 -7.44 -20.88
C ASP A 135 -2.88 -7.89 -19.44
N ARG A 136 -2.09 -8.83 -18.93
CA ARG A 136 -2.16 -9.29 -17.53
C ARG A 136 -1.66 -8.24 -16.54
N GLU A 137 -0.57 -7.55 -16.87
CA GLU A 137 0.10 -6.58 -16.00
C GLU A 137 -0.20 -5.14 -16.38
N MET A 138 -1.49 -4.82 -16.52
CA MET A 138 -1.96 -3.51 -16.97
C MET A 138 -1.40 -2.34 -16.15
N VAL A 139 -1.24 -2.48 -14.83
CA VAL A 139 -0.65 -1.44 -13.97
C VAL A 139 0.80 -1.15 -14.34
N LEU A 140 1.57 -2.19 -14.66
CA LEU A 140 2.96 -2.06 -15.08
C LEU A 140 3.06 -1.50 -16.51
N ALA A 141 2.17 -1.93 -17.41
CA ALA A 141 2.07 -1.38 -18.77
C ALA A 141 1.75 0.12 -18.75
N LEU A 142 0.78 0.55 -17.92
CA LEU A 142 0.45 1.96 -17.71
C LEU A 142 1.62 2.73 -17.10
N ARG A 143 2.34 2.15 -16.13
CA ARG A 143 3.53 2.75 -15.52
C ARG A 143 4.64 3.01 -16.56
N LEU A 144 4.81 2.09 -17.51
CA LEU A 144 5.76 2.21 -18.63
C LEU A 144 5.24 3.09 -19.78
N GLY A 145 4.00 3.58 -19.68
CA GLY A 145 3.36 4.40 -20.71
C GLY A 145 3.17 3.65 -22.03
N VAL A 146 2.84 2.36 -21.98
CA VAL A 146 2.57 1.51 -23.14
C VAL A 146 1.21 1.88 -23.73
N TRP A 147 1.19 2.25 -25.01
CA TRP A 147 -0.03 2.58 -25.76
C TRP A 147 -0.40 1.54 -26.82
N GLY A 148 0.53 0.63 -27.14
CA GLY A 148 0.34 -0.39 -28.16
C GLY A 148 1.36 -1.51 -28.05
N PHE A 149 1.08 -2.63 -28.70
CA PHE A 149 1.92 -3.82 -28.67
C PHE A 149 2.40 -4.21 -30.08
N PRO A 150 3.62 -4.73 -30.25
CA PRO A 150 4.69 -4.81 -29.23
C PRO A 150 5.34 -3.43 -28.98
N SER A 151 5.80 -3.21 -27.74
CA SER A 151 6.61 -2.03 -27.38
C SER A 151 7.95 -2.49 -26.80
N PHE A 152 9.04 -1.81 -27.16
CA PHE A 152 10.39 -2.13 -26.70
C PHE A 152 10.98 -1.01 -25.85
N TYR A 153 11.69 -1.40 -24.80
CA TYR A 153 12.33 -0.50 -23.87
C TYR A 153 13.76 -0.94 -23.59
N GLY A 154 14.69 0.01 -23.60
CA GLY A 154 16.06 -0.17 -23.12
C GLY A 154 16.17 0.38 -21.71
N LEU A 155 16.59 -0.45 -20.75
CA LEU A 155 16.85 0.00 -19.39
C LEU A 155 18.34 -0.03 -19.12
N ARG A 156 18.85 0.98 -18.43
CA ARG A 156 20.22 1.04 -17.94
C ARG A 156 20.26 1.55 -16.51
N ALA A 157 21.34 1.21 -15.80
CA ALA A 157 21.61 1.74 -14.48
C ALA A 157 21.64 3.28 -14.53
N ASN A 158 21.06 3.90 -13.51
CA ASN A 158 21.07 5.34 -13.36
C ASN A 158 22.15 5.72 -12.33
N PRO A 159 23.21 6.44 -12.73
CA PRO A 159 24.27 6.84 -11.81
C PRO A 159 23.75 7.77 -10.69
N ASP A 160 22.71 8.56 -10.96
CA ASP A 160 22.16 9.51 -9.98
C ASP A 160 21.25 8.84 -8.94
N ASN A 161 20.58 7.74 -9.31
CA ASN A 161 19.65 7.05 -8.44
C ASN A 161 19.60 5.54 -8.73
N PRO A 162 20.29 4.70 -7.92
CA PRO A 162 20.34 3.26 -8.16
C PRO A 162 18.99 2.56 -7.98
N ASN A 163 18.03 3.16 -7.28
CA ASN A 163 16.69 2.61 -7.13
C ASN A 163 15.77 2.97 -8.31
N ARG A 164 16.21 3.82 -9.23
CA ARG A 164 15.38 4.30 -10.33
C ARG A 164 16.14 4.23 -11.66
N PRO A 165 16.04 3.11 -12.40
CA PRO A 165 16.74 2.95 -13.67
C PRO A 165 16.25 3.95 -14.71
N VAL A 166 17.13 4.28 -15.65
CA VAL A 166 16.75 5.06 -16.83
C VAL A 166 16.02 4.13 -17.79
N VAL A 167 14.78 4.47 -18.13
CA VAL A 167 13.95 3.71 -19.08
C VAL A 167 13.85 4.50 -20.37
N LEU A 168 14.26 3.90 -21.48
CA LEU A 168 14.23 4.48 -22.81
C LEU A 168 13.21 3.71 -23.66
N PHE A 169 12.18 4.38 -24.13
CA PHE A 169 11.24 3.83 -25.11
C PHE A 169 11.87 3.85 -26.49
N TYR A 170 11.74 2.76 -27.24
CA TYR A 170 12.24 2.64 -28.61
C TYR A 170 11.08 2.73 -29.61
N ASN A 171 11.17 3.65 -30.56
CA ASN A 171 10.18 3.93 -31.60
C ASN A 171 10.65 3.59 -33.02
N GLY A 172 11.80 2.93 -33.16
CA GLY A 172 12.40 2.61 -34.45
C GLY A 172 11.86 1.31 -35.07
N SER A 173 12.58 0.77 -36.05
CA SER A 173 12.15 -0.45 -36.74
C SER A 173 12.24 -1.70 -35.87
N HIS A 174 11.28 -2.61 -36.02
CA HIS A 174 11.23 -3.87 -35.28
C HIS A 174 12.09 -4.96 -35.93
N ASP A 175 13.27 -4.59 -36.44
CA ASP A 175 14.21 -5.53 -37.04
C ASP A 175 15.20 -6.03 -35.97
N GLN A 176 15.71 -7.24 -36.15
CA GLN A 176 16.67 -7.85 -35.22
C GLN A 176 17.91 -6.95 -35.04
N ASP A 177 18.52 -6.51 -36.14
CA ASP A 177 19.75 -5.71 -36.10
C ASP A 177 19.53 -4.31 -35.51
N ALA A 178 18.38 -3.70 -35.80
CA ALA A 178 18.03 -2.39 -35.29
C ALA A 178 17.86 -2.41 -33.75
N LEU A 179 17.20 -3.44 -33.23
CA LEU A 179 17.02 -3.63 -31.79
C LEU A 179 18.33 -3.96 -31.08
N VAL A 180 19.17 -4.83 -31.65
CA VAL A 180 20.50 -5.13 -31.08
C VAL A 180 21.35 -3.86 -31.03
N ALA A 181 21.42 -3.10 -32.12
CA ALA A 181 22.16 -1.84 -32.17
C ALA A 181 21.61 -0.79 -31.19
N PHE A 182 20.30 -0.74 -30.98
CA PHE A 182 19.68 0.12 -29.97
C PHE A 182 20.18 -0.26 -28.57
N VAL A 183 20.10 -1.54 -28.20
CA VAL A 183 20.50 -2.00 -26.87
C VAL A 183 22.01 -1.83 -26.64
N ASP A 184 22.84 -2.03 -27.65
CA ASP A 184 24.28 -1.78 -27.58
C ASP A 184 24.58 -0.29 -27.27
N ARG A 185 23.83 0.63 -27.87
CA ARG A 185 23.95 2.07 -27.55
C ARG A 185 23.53 2.36 -26.10
N VAL A 186 22.48 1.69 -25.62
CA VAL A 186 22.04 1.80 -24.23
C VAL A 186 23.09 1.26 -23.26
N ALA A 187 23.71 0.11 -23.56
CA ALA A 187 24.77 -0.51 -22.79
C ALA A 187 26.04 0.36 -22.73
N LYS A 188 26.38 1.04 -23.83
CA LYS A 188 27.49 2.01 -23.89
C LYS A 188 27.20 3.34 -23.18
N GLN A 189 26.02 3.48 -22.57
CA GLN A 189 25.60 4.67 -21.82
C GLN A 189 25.64 5.97 -22.65
N VAL A 190 25.45 5.87 -23.97
CA VAL A 190 25.43 7.01 -24.90
C VAL A 190 24.43 8.07 -24.42
N PRO A 191 24.73 9.38 -24.54
CA PRO A 191 23.76 10.43 -24.26
C PRO A 191 22.48 10.19 -25.05
N ILE A 192 21.33 10.40 -24.41
CA ILE A 192 20.04 9.94 -24.90
C ILE A 192 19.67 10.61 -26.23
N ASP A 193 20.02 11.89 -26.38
CA ASP A 193 19.74 12.66 -27.59
C ASP A 193 20.51 12.14 -28.82
N ALA A 194 21.57 11.36 -28.61
CA ALA A 194 22.35 10.72 -29.68
C ALA A 194 21.87 9.31 -30.03
N ILE A 195 20.89 8.76 -29.30
CA ILE A 195 20.31 7.45 -29.62
C ILE A 195 19.12 7.68 -30.55
N PRO A 196 19.19 7.23 -31.82
CA PRO A 196 18.08 7.39 -32.75
C PRO A 196 16.84 6.64 -32.26
N ASP A 197 15.69 7.25 -32.46
CA ASP A 197 14.36 6.72 -32.13
C ASP A 197 14.14 6.36 -30.65
N ALA A 198 15.03 6.80 -29.76
CA ALA A 198 14.91 6.58 -28.33
C ALA A 198 14.29 7.80 -27.64
N VAL A 199 13.32 7.56 -26.76
CA VAL A 199 12.68 8.60 -25.94
C VAL A 199 12.85 8.24 -24.47
N ARG A 200 13.47 9.12 -23.70
CA ARG A 200 13.60 8.94 -22.25
C ARG A 200 12.24 9.08 -21.57
N LEU A 201 11.91 8.10 -20.74
CA LEU A 201 10.74 8.19 -19.87
C LEU A 201 11.13 8.88 -18.56
N ASP A 202 11.13 10.21 -18.60
CA ASP A 202 11.34 11.05 -17.41
C ASP A 202 10.09 11.08 -16.54
N GLY A 203 10.07 10.18 -15.56
CA GLY A 203 8.96 10.13 -14.61
C GLY A 203 8.05 8.97 -14.94
N TRP A 204 7.52 8.37 -13.88
CA TRP A 204 6.39 7.46 -13.96
C TRP A 204 5.30 8.14 -14.76
N ARG A 205 5.10 7.68 -15.99
CA ARG A 205 4.16 8.28 -16.93
C ARG A 205 2.77 7.80 -16.54
N HIS A 206 2.29 8.21 -15.37
CA HIS A 206 0.89 8.06 -15.04
C HIS A 206 0.11 8.79 -16.14
N PRO A 207 -0.90 8.18 -16.78
CA PRO A 207 -1.76 8.89 -17.72
C PRO A 207 -2.37 10.14 -17.05
N PHE A 208 -2.65 10.06 -15.75
CA PHE A 208 -3.05 11.21 -14.93
C PHE A 208 -1.98 12.27 -14.75
N GLY A 209 -0.68 11.95 -14.80
CA GLY A 209 0.40 12.92 -14.61
C GLY A 209 0.57 13.87 -15.80
N ALA A 210 0.33 13.39 -17.02
CA ALA A 210 0.26 14.24 -18.21
C ALA A 210 -1.02 15.09 -18.20
N ILE A 211 -2.17 14.50 -17.83
CA ILE A 211 -3.43 15.23 -17.68
C ILE A 211 -3.34 16.27 -16.56
N LEU A 212 -2.71 15.96 -15.43
CA LEU A 212 -2.46 16.89 -14.32
C LEU A 212 -1.49 17.99 -14.72
N ARG A 213 -0.45 17.68 -15.52
CA ARG A 213 0.47 18.69 -16.07
C ARG A 213 -0.22 19.60 -17.07
N LEU A 214 -1.07 19.07 -17.95
CA LEU A 214 -1.87 19.84 -18.89
C LEU A 214 -2.97 20.66 -18.19
N ALA A 215 -3.58 20.10 -17.14
CA ALA A 215 -4.54 20.80 -16.28
C ALA A 215 -3.85 21.90 -15.46
N SER A 216 -2.66 21.65 -14.90
CA SER A 216 -1.87 22.67 -14.21
C SER A 216 -1.29 23.71 -15.16
N ALA A 217 -1.05 23.34 -16.42
CA ALA A 217 -0.65 24.25 -17.50
C ALA A 217 -1.85 24.98 -18.13
N GLY A 218 -3.07 24.82 -17.58
CA GLY A 218 -4.26 25.56 -18.03
C GLY A 218 -4.82 25.13 -19.40
N VAL A 219 -4.30 24.06 -20.01
CA VAL A 219 -4.68 23.62 -21.36
C VAL A 219 -6.07 22.94 -21.37
N LEU A 220 -6.57 22.50 -20.22
CA LEU A 220 -7.89 21.86 -20.05
C LEU A 220 -8.91 22.76 -19.33
N ALA A 221 -8.88 24.06 -19.60
CA ALA A 221 -9.77 25.05 -18.98
C ALA A 221 -11.29 24.80 -19.11
N PRO A 222 -11.86 24.10 -20.13
CA PRO A 222 -13.33 24.01 -20.19
C PRO A 222 -13.96 22.92 -19.30
N TYR A 223 -13.19 22.04 -18.64
CA TYR A 223 -13.75 20.93 -17.85
C TYR A 223 -13.64 21.08 -16.32
N GLN A 224 -13.04 22.15 -15.81
CA GLN A 224 -12.91 22.36 -14.35
C GLN A 224 -14.14 22.98 -13.68
N ALA A 225 -15.17 23.40 -14.43
CA ALA A 225 -16.41 23.92 -13.85
C ALA A 225 -17.30 22.84 -13.20
N ALA A 226 -17.08 21.55 -13.48
CA ALA A 226 -17.97 20.46 -13.01
C ALA A 226 -17.47 19.71 -11.77
N ALA A 227 -16.19 19.83 -11.38
CA ALA A 227 -15.60 19.02 -10.31
C ALA A 227 -15.48 19.72 -8.94
N GLY A 228 -15.85 21.01 -8.85
CA GLY A 228 -15.73 21.81 -7.62
C GLY A 228 -16.86 21.66 -6.59
N LEU A 229 -17.94 20.93 -6.90
CA LEU A 229 -19.15 20.89 -6.06
C LEU A 229 -19.28 19.64 -5.16
N SER A 230 -18.49 18.58 -5.39
CA SER A 230 -18.62 17.33 -4.62
C SER A 230 -17.81 17.30 -3.31
N SER A 231 -16.74 18.11 -3.18
CA SER A 231 -15.90 18.17 -1.97
C SER A 231 -16.46 19.09 -0.88
N LEU A 232 -17.35 20.01 -1.22
CA LEU A 232 -18.03 20.88 -0.25
C LEU A 232 -19.23 20.18 0.40
N MET A 233 -19.95 19.31 -0.33
CA MET A 233 -21.12 18.59 0.21
C MET A 233 -20.76 17.56 1.29
N THR A 234 -19.66 16.84 1.14
CA THR A 234 -19.23 15.81 2.12
C THR A 234 -18.71 16.42 3.43
N ARG A 235 -18.15 17.64 3.38
CA ARG A 235 -17.69 18.34 4.58
C ARG A 235 -18.85 18.86 5.43
N TRP A 236 -19.97 19.27 4.82
CA TRP A 236 -21.18 19.67 5.55
C TRP A 236 -21.92 18.48 6.18
N GLN A 237 -21.95 17.32 5.52
CA GLN A 237 -22.60 16.13 6.08
C GLN A 237 -21.92 15.62 7.35
N PHE A 238 -20.58 15.65 7.42
CA PHE A 238 -19.86 15.27 8.64
C PHE A 238 -20.15 16.21 9.83
N TRP A 239 -20.18 17.53 9.61
CA TRP A 239 -20.51 18.48 10.67
C TRP A 239 -21.98 18.43 11.09
N ALA A 240 -22.91 18.16 10.16
CA ALA A 240 -24.32 17.96 10.47
C ALA A 240 -24.54 16.72 11.36
N VAL A 241 -23.90 15.58 11.03
CA VAL A 241 -23.98 14.36 11.86
C VAL A 241 -23.35 14.58 13.23
N PHE A 242 -22.22 15.30 13.31
CA PHE A 242 -21.57 15.60 14.58
C PHE A 242 -22.41 16.53 15.48
N ALA A 243 -23.09 17.52 14.89
CA ALA A 243 -23.98 18.42 15.61
C ALA A 243 -25.23 17.71 16.17
N VAL A 244 -25.80 16.76 15.42
CA VAL A 244 -26.92 15.92 15.90
C VAL A 244 -26.47 15.01 17.05
N ALA A 245 -25.26 14.44 16.97
CA ALA A 245 -24.71 13.63 18.05
C ALA A 245 -24.50 14.44 19.35
N LEU A 246 -23.94 15.65 19.26
CA LEU A 246 -23.70 16.53 20.42
C LEU A 246 -25.01 17.00 21.08
N THR A 247 -26.01 17.37 20.28
CA THR A 247 -27.32 17.80 20.81
C THR A 247 -28.08 16.65 21.47
N GLY A 248 -27.99 15.43 20.92
CA GLY A 248 -28.52 14.21 21.53
C GLY A 248 -27.89 13.91 22.90
N SER A 249 -26.56 14.03 23.02
CA SER A 249 -25.86 13.83 24.29
C SER A 249 -26.18 14.91 25.34
N LEU A 250 -26.35 16.17 24.93
CA LEU A 250 -26.74 17.26 25.83
C LEU A 250 -28.18 17.12 26.34
N LEU A 251 -29.12 16.70 25.48
CA LEU A 251 -30.49 16.41 25.88
C LEU A 251 -30.58 15.19 26.81
N TYR A 252 -29.79 14.15 26.53
CA TYR A 252 -29.67 12.98 27.41
C TYR A 252 -29.14 13.35 28.81
N TRP A 253 -28.12 14.23 28.87
CA TRP A 253 -27.54 14.68 30.13
C TRP A 253 -28.48 15.61 30.93
N ARG A 254 -29.24 16.47 30.23
CA ARG A 254 -30.21 17.38 30.86
C ARG A 254 -31.40 16.63 31.50
N ARG A 255 -31.78 15.46 30.97
CA ARG A 255 -32.91 14.65 31.49
C ARG A 255 -32.56 13.80 32.73
N ARG A 256 -31.29 13.73 33.12
CA ARG A 256 -30.80 12.88 34.22
C ARG A 256 -30.29 13.60 35.47
N ARG A 257 -30.49 14.92 35.62
CA ARG A 257 -30.23 15.55 36.92
C ARG A 257 -31.31 15.13 37.93
N PRO A 258 -30.97 14.40 39.01
CA PRO A 258 -31.92 14.11 40.07
C PRO A 258 -32.29 15.41 40.78
N TRP A 259 -33.59 15.60 41.03
CA TRP A 259 -34.14 16.65 41.88
C TRP A 259 -33.48 16.58 43.27
N MET A 260 -32.60 17.53 43.59
CA MET A 260 -32.14 17.74 44.97
C MET A 260 -33.17 18.61 45.71
N PRO A 261 -33.69 18.18 46.87
CA PRO A 261 -34.56 19.01 47.69
C PRO A 261 -33.78 20.17 48.31
N ARG A 262 -34.41 21.36 48.29
CA ARG A 262 -33.90 22.62 48.87
C ARG A 262 -33.55 22.43 50.35
N GLN A 263 -32.28 22.66 50.70
CA GLN A 263 -31.88 22.80 52.10
C GLN A 263 -32.36 24.16 52.63
N TYR A 264 -33.08 24.10 53.74
CA TYR A 264 -33.56 25.25 54.51
C TYR A 264 -32.39 25.79 55.33
N THR A 265 -31.78 26.91 54.93
CA THR A 265 -30.77 27.60 55.73
C THR A 265 -31.46 28.42 56.81
N ARG A 266 -31.44 27.94 58.06
CA ARG A 266 -31.81 28.74 59.23
C ARG A 266 -30.59 29.59 59.61
N THR A 267 -30.75 30.90 59.51
CA THR A 267 -29.78 31.93 59.88
C THR A 267 -29.37 31.82 61.35
N ALA A 268 -28.11 31.51 61.62
CA ALA A 268 -27.51 31.67 62.94
C ALA A 268 -26.82 33.04 63.00
N THR A 269 -27.36 33.94 63.81
CA THR A 269 -26.84 35.27 64.11
C THR A 269 -25.50 35.17 64.84
N MET A 270 -24.44 35.74 64.26
CA MET A 270 -23.21 36.07 64.96
C MET A 270 -23.43 37.30 65.82
N ASN A 271 -23.28 37.17 67.14
CA ASN A 271 -22.93 38.29 68.01
C ASN A 271 -21.54 38.01 68.58
N GLY A 272 -20.56 38.80 68.14
CA GLY A 272 -19.27 38.87 68.79
C GLY A 272 -19.39 39.62 70.12
N HIS A 273 -18.56 39.26 71.09
CA HIS A 273 -17.88 40.27 71.88
C HIS A 273 -16.59 39.71 72.48
N VAL A 274 -15.53 40.42 72.07
CA VAL A 274 -14.19 40.53 72.63
C VAL A 274 -14.19 40.63 74.17
N LYS A 275 -13.30 39.88 74.84
CA LYS A 275 -12.31 40.43 75.80
C LYS A 275 -11.29 39.37 76.29
N LYS A 276 -10.01 39.71 76.10
CA LYS A 276 -8.76 39.24 76.72
C LYS A 276 -8.75 39.52 78.26
N PRO A 277 -7.64 39.34 79.00
CA PRO A 277 -6.68 38.22 79.11
C PRO A 277 -6.38 37.84 80.58
N GLN A 278 -5.77 36.68 80.83
CA GLN A 278 -4.55 36.49 81.65
C GLN A 278 -4.12 35.02 81.57
#